data_AF-A0A6A4BJI1-F1
#
_entry.id   AF-A0A6A4BJI1-F1
#
_cell.length_a   1.000
_cell.length_b   1.000
_cell.length_c   1.000
_cell.angle_alpha   90.00
_cell.angle_beta   90.00
_cell.angle_gamma   90.00
#
_symmetry.space_group_name_H-M   'P 1'
#
loop_
_entity.id
_entity.type
_entity.pdbx_description
1 polymer ?
#
loop_
_entity_poly.entity_id
_entity_poly.type
_entity_poly.pdbx_seq_one_letter_code
_entity_poly.pdbx_strand_id
1 'polypeptide(L)'
;DLGWSIILTIVSNWDTVKDITAQDHQLVHCMSGTFKGASQHWGVTEKEAYPIITAATDLDYLLIRSKGFRLYSDHRNLIFLFAPSEEIKKHVRGKLQRWSLKLTELRYTIEHISGEDNVWADMVSRWAGAVPPASDTIIKRWQLVEAPEPQQLRPLGPDSEWPDAQDIVSAQNSSKLPRPSQLTQDSEGGWRDAKNRFWIPPDADVLLVRLMVIAHCGTMGHRGVKVMINHLQEHFFIEKLESKVRVL
;
A
#
# COMPACT_ATOMS: atom_id res chain seq x y z
N ASP A 1 16.00 -11.51 15.52
CA ASP A 1 14.72 -10.89 15.10
C ASP A 1 13.80 -11.86 14.40
N LEU A 2 12.52 -11.81 14.78
CA LEU A 2 11.43 -12.62 14.22
C LEU A 2 10.72 -11.89 13.07
N GLY A 3 10.78 -10.56 13.07
CA GLY A 3 10.20 -9.71 12.05
C GLY A 3 11.21 -8.72 11.48
N TRP A 4 10.78 -8.05 10.41
CA TRP A 4 11.50 -6.99 9.74
C TRP A 4 10.52 -5.88 9.36
N SER A 5 11.03 -4.68 9.18
CA SER A 5 10.26 -3.53 8.71
C SER A 5 11.15 -2.61 7.88
N ILE A 6 10.52 -1.81 7.03
CA ILE A 6 11.17 -0.74 6.29
C ILE A 6 10.18 0.41 6.13
N ILE A 7 10.64 1.60 6.49
CA ILE A 7 9.85 2.82 6.47
C ILE A 7 10.42 3.74 5.41
N LEU A 8 9.61 4.06 4.40
CA LEU A 8 9.95 5.01 3.36
C LEU A 8 9.32 6.36 3.69
N THR A 9 10.16 7.38 3.81
CA THR A 9 9.74 8.76 4.07
C THR A 9 10.26 9.69 2.98
N ILE A 10 9.53 10.78 2.76
CA ILE A 10 9.96 11.89 1.91
C ILE A 10 10.21 13.13 2.78
N VAL A 11 11.26 13.85 2.46
CA VAL A 11 11.59 15.15 3.06
C VAL A 11 11.66 16.16 1.92
N SER A 12 10.73 17.10 1.89
CA SER A 12 10.62 18.08 0.80
C SER A 12 11.80 19.05 0.79
N ASN A 13 12.20 19.54 1.96
CA ASN A 13 13.30 20.48 2.16
C ASN A 13 14.37 19.83 3.05
N TRP A 14 15.27 19.05 2.43
CA TRP A 14 16.37 18.40 3.15
C TRP A 14 17.33 19.45 3.73
N ASP A 15 17.48 19.45 5.05
CA ASP A 15 18.42 20.32 5.76
C ASP A 15 19.69 19.55 6.10
N THR A 16 20.85 19.98 5.63
CA THR A 16 22.12 19.28 5.89
C THR A 16 22.64 19.49 7.32
N VAL A 17 22.11 20.45 8.07
CA VAL A 17 22.55 20.78 9.43
C VAL A 17 21.77 19.98 10.47
N LYS A 18 20.53 19.59 10.16
CA LYS A 18 19.66 18.85 11.08
C LYS A 18 19.96 17.36 11.05
N ASP A 19 19.93 16.75 12.23
CA ASP A 19 19.95 15.30 12.36
C ASP A 19 18.72 14.67 11.71
N ILE A 20 18.84 13.40 11.33
CA ILE A 20 17.77 12.67 10.65
C ILE A 20 16.47 12.67 11.45
N THR A 21 16.53 12.46 12.76
CA THR A 21 15.35 12.41 13.63
C THR A 21 14.62 13.77 13.71
N ALA A 22 15.29 14.87 13.35
CA ALA A 22 14.75 16.21 13.37
C ALA A 22 14.31 16.72 11.98
N GLN A 23 14.44 15.90 10.92
CA GLN A 23 13.94 16.25 9.60
C GLN A 23 12.41 16.15 9.56
N ASP A 24 11.78 16.93 8.68
CA ASP A 24 10.34 16.87 8.44
C ASP A 24 10.01 15.68 7.53
N HIS A 25 9.96 14.50 8.14
CA HIS A 25 9.67 13.24 7.48
C HIS A 25 8.17 13.07 7.25
N GLN A 26 7.77 13.02 5.98
CA GLN A 26 6.42 12.61 5.59
C GLN A 26 6.44 11.13 5.21
N LEU A 27 5.60 10.33 5.87
CA LEU A 27 5.49 8.90 5.58
C LEU A 27 4.92 8.70 4.17
N VAL A 28 5.63 7.92 3.35
CA VAL A 28 5.19 7.53 2.01
C VAL A 28 4.71 6.09 2.01
N HIS A 29 5.49 5.19 2.59
CA HIS A 29 5.19 3.77 2.59
C HIS A 29 5.80 3.07 3.80
N CYS A 30 5.14 2.02 4.28
CA CYS A 30 5.63 1.17 5.36
C CYS A 30 5.45 -0.28 4.95
N MET A 31 6.53 -1.06 4.95
CA MET A 31 6.46 -2.50 4.76
C MET A 31 6.95 -3.19 6.02
N SER A 32 6.35 -4.34 6.33
CA SER A 32 6.78 -5.19 7.43
C SER A 32 6.45 -6.65 7.14
N GLY A 33 7.11 -7.55 7.86
CA GLY A 33 6.88 -8.97 7.71
C GLY A 33 7.54 -9.79 8.80
N THR A 34 7.29 -11.09 8.76
CA THR A 34 7.90 -12.09 9.64
C THR A 34 8.73 -13.08 8.84
N PHE A 35 9.86 -13.51 9.40
CA PHE A 35 10.67 -14.56 8.80
C PHE A 35 9.98 -15.91 8.99
N LYS A 36 9.81 -16.66 7.90
CA LYS A 36 9.15 -17.98 7.85
C LYS A 36 10.04 -19.03 7.19
N GLY A 37 9.94 -20.28 7.64
CA GLY A 37 10.66 -21.41 7.06
C GLY A 37 12.18 -21.23 7.06
N ALA A 38 12.82 -21.39 5.90
CA ALA A 38 14.28 -21.27 5.77
C ALA A 38 14.83 -19.89 6.17
N SER A 39 14.03 -18.82 6.05
CA SER A 39 14.46 -17.45 6.40
C SER A 39 14.65 -17.20 7.89
N GLN A 40 14.08 -18.04 8.75
CA GLN A 40 14.28 -17.96 10.20
C GLN A 40 15.74 -18.25 10.60
N HIS A 41 16.45 -19.05 9.80
CA HIS A 41 17.81 -19.51 10.05
C HIS A 41 18.87 -18.66 9.33
N TRP A 42 18.46 -17.58 8.65
CA TRP A 42 19.39 -16.66 8.03
C TRP A 42 20.25 -15.95 9.07
N GLY A 43 21.51 -15.67 8.69
CA GLY A 43 22.39 -14.86 9.53
C GLY A 43 21.85 -13.45 9.69
N VAL A 44 22.30 -12.73 10.72
CA VAL A 44 21.85 -11.36 11.01
C VAL A 44 22.01 -10.45 9.78
N THR A 45 23.16 -10.50 9.11
CA THR A 45 23.40 -9.75 7.86
C THR A 45 22.37 -10.04 6.78
N GLU A 46 21.97 -11.30 6.59
CA GLU A 46 20.97 -11.67 5.58
C GLU A 46 19.57 -11.21 6.00
N LYS A 47 19.26 -11.23 7.29
CA LYS A 47 17.97 -10.76 7.82
C LYS A 47 17.83 -9.25 7.70
N GLU A 48 18.88 -8.49 8.02
CA GLU A 48 18.91 -7.03 7.89
C GLU A 48 18.94 -6.58 6.42
N ALA A 49 19.62 -7.33 5.55
CA ALA A 49 19.64 -7.04 4.12
C ALA A 49 18.29 -7.29 3.42
N TYR A 50 17.55 -8.30 3.88
CA TYR A 50 16.30 -8.71 3.24
C TYR A 50 15.27 -7.59 3.04
N PRO A 51 14.85 -6.81 4.07
CA PRO A 51 13.86 -5.74 3.91
C PRO A 51 14.28 -4.69 2.88
N ILE A 52 15.57 -4.38 2.80
CA ILE A 52 16.12 -3.41 1.85
C ILE A 52 15.94 -3.92 0.42
N ILE A 53 16.25 -5.19 0.17
CA ILE A 53 16.10 -5.82 -1.15
C ILE A 53 14.63 -5.96 -1.53
N THR A 54 13.77 -6.29 -0.58
CA THR A 54 12.33 -6.34 -0.79
C THR A 54 11.77 -4.97 -1.17
N ALA A 55 12.13 -3.90 -0.45
CA ALA A 55 11.73 -2.55 -0.83
C ALA A 55 12.30 -2.12 -2.19
N ALA A 56 13.55 -2.44 -2.48
CA ALA A 56 14.17 -2.16 -3.78
C ALA A 56 13.45 -2.85 -4.95
N THR A 57 12.80 -3.99 -4.70
CA THR A 57 12.05 -4.75 -5.70
C THR A 57 10.61 -4.27 -5.82
N ASP A 58 9.92 -4.08 -4.70
CA ASP A 58 8.48 -3.78 -4.67
C ASP A 58 8.19 -2.29 -4.82
N LEU A 59 9.15 -1.42 -4.49
CA LEU A 59 9.02 0.04 -4.53
C LEU A 59 9.98 0.67 -5.55
N ASP A 60 10.38 -0.08 -6.59
CA ASP A 60 11.28 0.40 -7.65
C ASP A 60 10.78 1.71 -8.29
N TYR A 61 9.47 1.84 -8.51
CA TYR A 61 8.80 3.04 -9.03
C TYR A 61 8.98 4.29 -8.14
N LEU A 62 9.27 4.13 -6.84
CA LEU A 62 9.58 5.24 -5.91
C LEU A 62 11.09 5.46 -5.76
N LEU A 63 11.88 4.39 -5.86
CA LEU A 63 13.31 4.40 -5.56
C LEU A 63 14.18 4.75 -6.78
N ILE A 64 13.69 4.50 -8.00
CA ILE A 64 14.36 4.93 -9.24
C ILE A 64 14.18 6.45 -9.39
N ARG A 65 15.13 7.20 -8.83
CA ARG A 65 15.14 8.67 -8.84
C ARG A 65 16.44 9.21 -9.40
N SER A 66 16.35 10.30 -10.15
CA SER A 66 17.52 11.01 -10.70
C SER A 66 18.49 11.49 -9.60
N LYS A 67 17.95 12.01 -8.49
CA LYS A 67 18.70 12.44 -7.30
C LYS A 67 19.12 11.29 -6.37
N GLY A 68 18.59 10.08 -6.61
CA GLY A 68 18.74 8.96 -5.69
C GLY A 68 18.00 9.13 -4.37
N PHE A 69 18.34 8.29 -3.39
CA PHE A 69 17.78 8.31 -2.04
C PHE A 69 18.85 7.99 -0.98
N ARG A 70 18.52 8.24 0.29
CA ARG A 70 19.37 7.89 1.43
C ARG A 70 18.78 6.66 2.12
N LEU A 71 19.63 5.67 2.35
CA LEU A 71 19.28 4.43 3.04
C LEU A 71 19.91 4.45 4.42
N TYR A 72 19.09 4.33 5.46
CA TYR A 72 19.56 4.33 6.84
C TYR A 72 19.41 2.93 7.43
N SER A 73 20.46 2.46 8.10
CA SER A 73 20.46 1.20 8.83
C SER A 73 21.31 1.31 10.08
N ASP A 74 20.90 0.64 11.15
CA ASP A 74 21.68 0.47 12.39
C ASP A 74 22.76 -0.61 12.29
N HIS A 75 22.81 -1.37 11.18
CA HIS A 75 23.79 -2.42 10.98
C HIS A 75 24.95 -1.96 10.09
N ARG A 76 26.07 -1.57 10.73
CA ARG A 76 27.30 -1.09 10.04
C ARG A 76 27.83 -2.06 8.97
N ASN A 77 27.67 -3.37 9.16
CA ASN A 77 28.18 -4.35 8.21
C ASN A 77 27.42 -4.34 6.88
N LEU A 78 26.19 -3.79 6.84
CA LEU A 78 25.45 -3.61 5.58
C LEU A 78 26.06 -2.55 4.69
N ILE A 79 26.73 -1.53 5.27
CA ILE A 79 27.45 -0.52 4.50
C ILE A 79 28.51 -1.21 3.64
N PHE A 80 29.31 -2.10 4.21
CA PHE A 80 30.35 -2.82 3.46
C PHE A 80 29.80 -3.83 2.45
N LEU A 81 28.59 -4.35 2.67
CA LEU A 81 27.98 -5.32 1.77
C LEU A 81 27.40 -4.66 0.51
N PHE A 82 26.94 -3.42 0.65
CA PHE A 82 26.17 -2.71 -0.37
C PHE A 82 26.86 -1.44 -0.88
N ALA A 83 27.94 -0.99 -0.26
CA ALA A 83 28.75 0.09 -0.81
C ALA A 83 29.31 -0.30 -2.19
N PRO A 84 29.00 0.47 -3.25
CA PRO A 84 29.43 0.15 -4.61
C PRO A 84 30.96 0.31 -4.84
N SER A 85 31.69 0.84 -3.86
CA SER A 85 33.12 1.15 -3.96
C SER A 85 34.06 0.06 -3.43
N GLU A 86 33.56 -0.94 -2.71
CA GLU A 86 34.39 -1.98 -2.09
C GLU A 86 34.16 -3.34 -2.76
N GLU A 87 35.24 -4.04 -3.15
CA GLU A 87 35.14 -5.39 -3.71
C GLU A 87 34.54 -6.36 -2.69
N ILE A 88 33.35 -6.87 -2.98
CA ILE A 88 32.72 -7.95 -2.20
C ILE A 88 33.63 -9.18 -2.28
N LYS A 89 34.15 -9.64 -1.13
CA LYS A 89 35.04 -10.79 -1.04
C LYS A 89 34.40 -12.02 -1.72
N LYS A 90 35.17 -12.74 -2.57
CA LYS A 90 34.73 -13.89 -3.40
C LYS A 90 33.94 -15.00 -2.69
N HIS A 91 34.03 -15.13 -1.36
CA HIS A 91 33.34 -16.16 -0.57
C HIS A 91 31.96 -15.73 -0.04
N VAL A 92 31.52 -14.50 -0.30
CA VAL A 92 30.22 -14.01 0.13
C VAL A 92 29.15 -14.60 -0.80
N ARG A 93 28.63 -15.77 -0.39
CA ARG A 93 27.44 -16.51 -0.86
C ARG A 93 26.68 -15.83 -2.01
N GLY A 94 26.53 -16.54 -3.14
CA GLY A 94 25.85 -16.04 -4.35
C GLY A 94 24.44 -15.45 -4.18
N LYS A 95 23.77 -15.66 -3.05
CA LYS A 95 22.52 -14.96 -2.70
C LYS A 95 22.75 -13.46 -2.49
N LEU A 96 23.74 -13.08 -1.69
CA LEU A 96 24.05 -11.68 -1.37
C LEU A 96 24.62 -10.95 -2.59
N GLN A 97 25.38 -11.64 -3.43
CA GLN A 97 25.85 -11.08 -4.70
C GLN A 97 24.67 -10.73 -5.64
N ARG A 98 23.66 -11.60 -5.76
CA ARG A 98 22.44 -11.29 -6.53
C ARG A 98 21.68 -10.11 -5.95
N TRP A 99 21.63 -10.00 -4.63
CA TRP A 99 21.01 -8.87 -3.93
C TRP A 99 21.77 -7.56 -4.15
N SER A 100 23.09 -7.59 -4.10
CA SER A 100 23.94 -6.43 -4.41
C SER A 100 23.72 -5.93 -5.84
N LEU A 101 23.70 -6.84 -6.83
CA LEU A 101 23.42 -6.48 -8.23
C LEU A 101 22.10 -5.73 -8.41
N LYS A 102 21.07 -6.11 -7.64
CA LYS A 102 19.77 -5.42 -7.65
C LYS A 102 19.86 -3.99 -7.12
N LEU A 103 20.65 -3.77 -6.08
CA LEU A 103 20.86 -2.43 -5.54
C LEU A 103 21.75 -1.57 -6.43
N THR A 104 22.66 -2.15 -7.21
CA THR A 104 23.50 -1.40 -8.16
C THR A 104 22.69 -0.65 -9.22
N GLU A 105 21.47 -1.11 -9.54
CA GLU A 105 20.55 -0.42 -10.46
C GLU A 105 20.00 0.89 -9.85
N LEU A 106 20.09 1.06 -8.52
CA LEU A 106 19.56 2.19 -7.78
C LEU A 106 20.66 3.19 -7.39
N ARG A 107 20.32 4.48 -7.43
CA ARG A 107 21.18 5.54 -6.90
C ARG A 107 20.87 5.74 -5.43
N TYR A 108 21.74 5.30 -4.53
CA TYR A 108 21.55 5.51 -3.11
C TYR A 108 22.86 5.78 -2.37
N THR A 109 22.75 6.44 -1.22
CA THR A 109 23.81 6.54 -0.22
C THR A 109 23.36 5.80 1.03
N ILE A 110 24.19 4.86 1.51
CA ILE A 110 23.91 4.14 2.74
C ILE A 110 24.63 4.82 3.90
N GLU A 111 23.88 5.12 4.96
CA GLU A 111 24.35 5.79 6.16
C GLU A 111 23.96 4.99 7.39
N HIS A 112 24.85 4.95 8.38
CA HIS A 112 24.57 4.29 9.64
C HIS A 112 23.83 5.25 10.58
N ILE A 113 22.70 4.81 11.11
CA ILE A 113 21.97 5.48 12.20
C ILE A 113 22.13 4.67 13.49
N SER A 114 22.07 5.31 14.66
CA SER A 114 22.06 4.54 15.91
C SER A 114 20.76 3.72 16.02
N GLY A 115 20.81 2.54 16.65
CA GLY A 115 19.59 1.75 16.90
C GLY A 115 18.58 2.49 17.80
N GLU A 116 19.06 3.37 18.68
CA GLU A 116 18.21 4.20 19.56
C GLU A 116 17.41 5.24 18.76
N ASP A 117 17.96 5.72 17.65
CA ASP A 117 17.30 6.68 16.76
C ASP A 117 16.43 5.98 15.69
N ASN A 118 16.63 4.67 15.46
CA ASN A 118 15.89 3.86 14.49
C ASN A 118 14.51 3.39 15.02
N VAL A 119 13.82 4.27 15.77
CA VAL A 119 12.64 3.93 16.57
C VAL A 119 11.48 3.37 15.73
N TRP A 120 11.22 3.95 14.56
CA TRP A 120 10.08 3.55 13.74
C TRP A 120 10.23 2.15 13.16
N ALA A 121 11.42 1.83 12.63
CA ALA A 121 11.68 0.51 12.09
C ALA A 121 11.72 -0.54 13.21
N ASP A 122 12.43 -0.25 14.31
CA ASP A 122 12.52 -1.14 15.47
C ASP A 122 11.15 -1.45 16.09
N MET A 123 10.30 -0.43 16.26
CA MET A 123 8.94 -0.62 16.79
C MET A 123 8.13 -1.59 15.93
N VAL A 124 8.10 -1.36 14.61
CA VAL A 124 7.29 -2.18 13.69
C VAL A 124 7.86 -3.60 13.56
N SER A 125 9.19 -3.76 13.56
CA SER A 125 9.82 -5.08 13.44
C SER A 125 9.60 -5.94 14.69
N ARG A 126 9.56 -5.33 15.89
CA ARG A 126 9.26 -6.00 17.16
C ARG A 126 7.80 -6.42 17.28
N TRP A 127 6.87 -5.59 16.80
CA TRP A 127 5.44 -5.92 16.82
C TRP A 127 5.10 -7.15 15.99
N ALA A 128 5.81 -7.35 14.87
CA ALA A 128 5.64 -8.54 14.04
C ALA A 128 6.05 -9.86 14.76
N GLY A 129 6.86 -9.77 15.82
CA GLY A 129 7.31 -10.91 16.64
C GLY A 129 6.50 -11.17 17.90
N ALA A 130 5.45 -10.38 18.19
CA ALA A 130 4.60 -10.58 19.36
C ALA A 130 3.77 -11.87 19.19
N VAL A 131 4.31 -12.99 19.67
CA VAL A 131 3.51 -14.20 19.92
C VAL A 131 2.70 -13.91 21.18
N PRO A 132 1.36 -13.76 21.12
CA PRO A 132 0.59 -13.67 22.35
C PRO A 132 0.85 -14.94 23.17
N PRO A 133 1.12 -14.83 24.48
CA PRO A 133 1.22 -16.02 25.32
C PRO A 133 -0.06 -16.85 25.16
N ALA A 134 0.08 -18.17 25.10
CA ALA A 134 -1.04 -19.12 25.07
C ALA A 134 -1.77 -19.17 26.43
N SER A 135 -2.17 -18.01 26.95
CA SER A 135 -3.10 -17.86 28.05
C SER A 135 -4.32 -17.17 27.50
N ASP A 136 -5.50 -17.77 27.71
CA ASP A 136 -6.81 -17.26 27.32
C ASP A 136 -6.86 -15.75 27.51
N THR A 137 -6.71 -15.04 26.40
CA THR A 137 -6.64 -13.58 26.43
C THR A 137 -8.07 -13.13 26.62
N ILE A 138 -8.45 -12.84 27.86
CA ILE A 138 -9.65 -12.07 28.15
C ILE A 138 -9.45 -10.73 27.45
N ILE A 139 -10.10 -10.56 26.30
CA ILE A 139 -10.19 -9.29 25.60
C ILE A 139 -10.97 -8.36 26.53
N LYS A 140 -10.27 -7.56 27.34
CA LYS A 140 -10.90 -6.39 27.94
C LYS A 140 -11.22 -5.44 26.80
N ARG A 141 -12.49 -5.45 26.38
CA ARG A 141 -13.08 -4.41 25.54
C ARG A 141 -12.73 -3.08 26.17
N TRP A 142 -11.84 -2.32 25.53
CA TRP A 142 -11.66 -0.92 25.85
C TRP A 142 -12.98 -0.23 25.53
N GLN A 143 -13.74 0.12 26.55
CA GLN A 143 -14.79 1.13 26.40
C GLN A 143 -14.04 2.44 26.17
N LEU A 144 -14.14 2.97 24.95
CA LEU A 144 -13.71 4.33 24.67
C LEU A 144 -14.38 5.23 25.71
N VAL A 145 -13.57 5.80 26.60
CA VAL A 145 -13.92 7.04 27.27
C VAL A 145 -14.23 8.01 26.15
N GLU A 146 -15.44 8.58 26.15
CA GLU A 146 -15.99 9.44 25.09
C GLU A 146 -14.88 10.29 24.46
N ALA A 147 -14.40 9.82 23.31
CA ALA A 147 -13.44 10.57 22.53
C ALA A 147 -14.15 11.86 22.09
N PRO A 148 -13.44 13.01 22.04
CA PRO A 148 -13.93 14.14 21.26
C PRO A 148 -14.31 13.60 19.87
N GLU A 149 -15.42 14.09 19.31
CA GLU A 149 -16.02 13.58 18.08
C GLU A 149 -14.96 13.07 17.09
N PRO A 150 -15.09 11.83 16.60
CA PRO A 150 -14.09 11.23 15.74
C PRO A 150 -13.82 12.18 14.56
N GLN A 151 -12.65 12.80 14.56
CA GLN A 151 -12.16 13.53 13.40
C GLN A 151 -12.01 12.50 12.29
N GLN A 152 -13.04 12.47 11.44
CA GLN A 152 -13.05 11.69 10.23
C GLN A 152 -11.89 12.17 9.37
N LEU A 153 -10.78 11.43 9.37
CA LEU A 153 -9.80 11.48 8.30
C LEU A 153 -10.50 10.91 7.06
N ARG A 154 -11.41 11.69 6.45
CA ARG A 154 -11.96 11.43 5.13
C ARG A 154 -10.96 12.06 4.14
N PRO A 155 -10.26 11.26 3.32
CA PRO A 155 -9.52 11.77 2.15
C PRO A 155 -10.46 12.25 1.03
N LEU A 156 -11.77 12.22 1.27
CA LEU A 156 -12.84 12.22 0.29
C LEU A 156 -13.83 13.33 0.68
N GLY A 157 -13.84 14.41 -0.10
CA GLY A 157 -14.75 15.55 0.09
C GLY A 157 -16.22 15.20 -0.20
N PRO A 158 -17.12 16.20 -0.20
CA PRO A 158 -18.56 16.02 -0.50
C PRO A 158 -18.84 15.26 -1.81
N ASP A 159 -17.93 15.34 -2.79
CA ASP A 159 -18.03 14.70 -4.10
C ASP A 159 -17.89 13.15 -4.07
N SER A 160 -17.62 12.60 -2.89
CA SER A 160 -17.33 11.17 -2.67
C SER A 160 -18.49 10.40 -2.06
N GLU A 161 -19.67 11.03 -1.98
CA GLU A 161 -20.90 10.32 -1.68
C GLU A 161 -21.24 9.39 -2.84
N TRP A 162 -21.80 8.22 -2.53
CA TRP A 162 -22.28 7.30 -3.55
C TRP A 162 -23.30 8.03 -4.44
N PRO A 163 -23.26 7.84 -5.77
CA PRO A 163 -24.25 8.44 -6.66
C PRO A 163 -25.65 8.04 -6.24
N ASP A 164 -26.58 8.99 -6.26
CA ASP A 164 -27.98 8.67 -5.98
C ASP A 164 -28.60 7.90 -7.16
N ALA A 165 -29.74 7.24 -6.92
CA ALA A 165 -30.48 6.54 -7.95
C ALA A 165 -30.77 7.45 -9.16
N GLN A 166 -31.10 8.73 -8.93
CA GLN A 166 -31.38 9.70 -9.99
C GLN A 166 -30.15 10.01 -10.86
N ASP A 167 -28.95 10.05 -10.28
CA ASP A 167 -27.70 10.26 -11.02
C ASP A 167 -27.44 9.09 -11.99
N ILE A 168 -27.70 7.87 -11.52
CA ILE A 168 -27.55 6.64 -12.31
C ILE A 168 -28.57 6.62 -13.45
N VAL A 169 -29.84 6.94 -13.17
CA VAL A 169 -30.89 7.01 -14.19
C VAL A 169 -30.57 8.07 -15.25
N SER A 170 -30.05 9.23 -14.84
CA SER A 170 -29.63 10.29 -15.76
C SER A 170 -28.50 9.84 -16.68
N ALA A 171 -27.52 9.10 -16.15
CA ALA A 171 -26.44 8.51 -16.94
C ALA A 171 -26.95 7.42 -17.91
N GLN A 172 -27.91 6.60 -17.49
CA GLN A 172 -28.54 5.59 -18.35
C GLN A 172 -29.31 6.22 -19.51
N ASN A 173 -30.07 7.29 -19.25
CA ASN A 173 -30.83 8.01 -20.27
C ASN A 173 -29.94 8.76 -21.26
N SER A 174 -28.77 9.20 -20.81
CA SER A 174 -27.78 9.90 -21.64
C SER A 174 -26.91 8.96 -22.49
N SER A 175 -26.95 7.65 -22.22
CA SER A 175 -26.14 6.65 -22.92
C SER A 175 -26.57 6.52 -24.39
N LYS A 176 -25.57 6.44 -25.27
CA LYS A 176 -25.76 6.27 -26.73
C LYS A 176 -25.65 4.80 -27.15
N LEU A 177 -25.26 3.92 -26.24
CA LEU A 177 -25.02 2.50 -26.54
C LEU A 177 -26.31 1.69 -26.51
N PRO A 178 -26.39 0.62 -27.33
CA PRO A 178 -27.52 -0.30 -27.30
C PRO A 178 -27.60 -0.96 -25.92
N ARG A 179 -28.81 -0.96 -25.36
CA ARG A 179 -29.08 -1.53 -24.04
C ARG A 179 -29.13 -3.06 -24.14
N PRO A 180 -28.56 -3.79 -23.17
CA PRO A 180 -28.71 -5.24 -23.08
C PRO A 180 -30.19 -5.65 -22.97
N SER A 181 -30.60 -6.67 -23.71
CA SER A 181 -31.99 -7.17 -23.77
C SER A 181 -32.50 -7.77 -22.45
N GLN A 182 -31.59 -8.10 -21.54
CA GLN A 182 -31.87 -8.70 -20.23
C GLN A 182 -32.22 -7.68 -19.13
N LEU A 183 -32.36 -6.40 -19.49
CA LEU A 183 -32.66 -5.33 -18.54
C LEU A 183 -34.16 -5.01 -18.49
N THR A 184 -34.67 -4.81 -17.28
CA THR A 184 -36.03 -4.36 -17.01
C THR A 184 -36.02 -2.94 -16.48
N GLN A 185 -36.99 -2.13 -16.90
CA GLN A 185 -37.15 -0.77 -16.41
C GLN A 185 -37.97 -0.76 -15.12
N ASP A 186 -37.47 -0.07 -14.12
CA ASP A 186 -38.14 0.16 -12.83
C ASP A 186 -39.21 1.27 -12.97
N SER A 187 -40.08 1.35 -11.98
CA SER A 187 -41.12 2.39 -11.81
C SER A 187 -40.57 3.82 -11.80
N GLU A 188 -39.32 3.99 -11.36
CA GLU A 188 -38.60 5.28 -11.34
C GLU A 188 -37.81 5.56 -12.64
N GLY A 189 -37.95 4.70 -13.66
CA GLY A 189 -37.36 4.89 -14.98
C GLY A 189 -35.94 4.35 -15.15
N GLY A 190 -35.34 3.75 -14.11
CA GLY A 190 -34.01 3.15 -14.16
C GLY A 190 -33.98 1.72 -14.71
N TRP A 191 -32.91 1.37 -15.40
CA TRP A 191 -32.69 0.04 -15.97
C TRP A 191 -31.90 -0.85 -15.00
N ARG A 192 -32.44 -2.04 -14.73
CA ARG A 192 -31.86 -3.03 -13.80
C ARG A 192 -31.80 -4.42 -14.41
N ASP A 193 -30.89 -5.25 -13.92
CA ASP A 193 -30.82 -6.67 -14.29
C ASP A 193 -31.80 -7.54 -13.50
N ALA A 194 -31.88 -8.84 -13.84
CA ALA A 194 -32.72 -9.81 -13.13
C ALA A 194 -32.36 -10.00 -11.63
N LYS A 195 -31.21 -9.49 -11.17
CA LYS A 195 -30.78 -9.49 -9.77
C LYS A 195 -31.05 -8.15 -9.08
N ASN A 196 -31.85 -7.27 -9.71
CA ASN A 196 -32.20 -5.94 -9.22
C ASN A 196 -31.00 -4.96 -9.11
N ARG A 197 -29.90 -5.22 -9.81
CA ARG A 197 -28.71 -4.35 -9.84
C ARG A 197 -28.86 -3.31 -10.93
N PHE A 198 -28.47 -2.06 -10.64
CA PHE A 198 -28.47 -1.00 -11.64
C PHE A 198 -27.49 -1.29 -12.77
N TRP A 199 -27.94 -1.13 -14.01
CA TRP A 199 -27.05 -1.16 -15.16
C TRP A 199 -26.24 0.13 -15.26
N ILE A 200 -24.92 0.03 -15.31
CA ILE A 200 -24.08 1.19 -15.58
C ILE A 200 -23.64 1.13 -17.04
N PRO A 201 -23.99 2.14 -17.86
CA PRO A 201 -23.62 2.15 -19.27
C PRO A 201 -22.10 2.12 -19.48
N PRO A 202 -21.61 1.43 -20.53
CA PRO A 202 -20.18 1.38 -20.80
C PRO A 202 -19.58 2.73 -21.20
N ASP A 203 -20.39 3.68 -21.67
CA ASP A 203 -19.98 5.02 -22.11
C ASP A 203 -20.09 6.09 -21.01
N ALA A 204 -20.55 5.72 -19.81
CA ALA A 204 -20.65 6.62 -18.66
C ALA A 204 -19.34 6.71 -17.88
N ASP A 205 -18.25 7.15 -18.53
CA ASP A 205 -16.89 7.11 -17.98
C ASP A 205 -16.75 7.85 -16.64
N VAL A 206 -17.37 9.03 -16.53
CA VAL A 206 -17.33 9.85 -15.30
C VAL A 206 -17.97 9.11 -14.11
N LEU A 207 -19.15 8.52 -14.33
CA LEU A 207 -19.85 7.74 -13.30
C LEU A 207 -19.07 6.49 -12.92
N LEU A 208 -18.49 5.81 -13.92
CA LEU A 208 -17.74 4.58 -13.74
C LEU A 208 -16.46 4.81 -12.93
N VAL A 209 -15.70 5.86 -13.24
CA VAL A 209 -14.51 6.27 -12.47
C VAL A 209 -14.90 6.65 -11.04
N ARG A 210 -15.98 7.41 -10.85
CA ARG A 210 -16.47 7.79 -9.51
C ARG A 210 -16.82 6.55 -8.67
N LEU A 211 -17.57 5.60 -9.24
CA LEU A 211 -17.92 4.34 -8.57
C LEU A 211 -16.67 3.52 -8.21
N MET A 212 -15.68 3.45 -9.11
CA MET A 212 -14.42 2.75 -8.84
C MET A 212 -13.64 3.39 -7.69
N VAL A 213 -13.48 4.72 -7.71
CA VAL A 213 -12.76 5.45 -6.65
C VAL A 213 -13.44 5.26 -5.29
N ILE A 214 -14.77 5.37 -5.22
CA ILE A 214 -15.51 5.19 -3.96
C ILE A 214 -15.41 3.74 -3.45
N ALA A 215 -15.58 2.76 -4.35
CA ALA A 215 -15.48 1.33 -4.00
C ALA A 215 -14.06 0.93 -3.58
N HIS A 216 -13.05 1.60 -4.12
CA HIS A 216 -11.64 1.39 -3.82
C HIS A 216 -11.20 2.07 -2.52
N CYS A 217 -11.66 3.29 -2.27
CA CYS A 217 -11.24 4.14 -1.15
C CYS A 217 -12.21 4.11 0.05
N GLY A 218 -12.94 3.00 0.26
CA GLY A 218 -14.03 2.90 1.25
C GLY A 218 -13.70 3.39 2.68
N THR A 219 -14.72 3.46 3.54
CA THR A 219 -14.69 4.14 4.87
C THR A 219 -13.59 3.72 5.86
N MET A 220 -12.87 2.63 5.61
CA MET A 220 -11.81 2.08 6.48
C MET A 220 -10.45 1.95 5.78
N GLY A 221 -10.25 2.65 4.64
CA GLY A 221 -8.98 2.68 3.92
C GLY A 221 -9.00 1.98 2.54
N HIS A 222 -7.83 1.98 1.89
CA HIS A 222 -7.61 1.53 0.51
C HIS A 222 -7.86 0.02 0.35
N ARG A 223 -8.94 -0.36 -0.32
CA ARG A 223 -9.29 -1.75 -0.63
C ARG A 223 -8.46 -2.22 -1.83
N GLY A 224 -8.09 -3.50 -1.87
CA GLY A 224 -7.41 -4.06 -3.04
C GLY A 224 -8.34 -4.10 -4.26
N VAL A 225 -7.78 -4.04 -5.47
CA VAL A 225 -8.53 -4.04 -6.76
C VAL A 225 -9.56 -5.17 -6.84
N LYS A 226 -9.22 -6.36 -6.35
CA LYS A 226 -10.13 -7.52 -6.32
C LYS A 226 -11.35 -7.30 -5.41
N VAL A 227 -11.16 -6.62 -4.29
CA VAL A 227 -12.24 -6.29 -3.34
C VAL A 227 -13.15 -5.22 -3.95
N MET A 228 -12.59 -4.22 -4.62
CA MET A 228 -13.34 -3.22 -5.37
C MET A 228 -14.22 -3.87 -6.46
N ILE A 229 -13.65 -4.77 -7.27
CA ILE A 229 -14.40 -5.47 -8.33
C ILE A 229 -15.56 -6.28 -7.76
N ASN A 230 -15.32 -7.06 -6.71
CA ASN A 230 -16.37 -7.86 -6.08
C ASN A 230 -17.50 -6.97 -5.55
N HIS A 231 -17.15 -5.87 -4.87
CA HIS A 231 -18.12 -4.93 -4.33
C HIS A 231 -18.97 -4.27 -5.43
N LEU A 232 -18.34 -3.84 -6.52
CA LEU A 232 -19.07 -3.28 -7.66
C LEU A 232 -19.96 -4.32 -8.34
N GLN A 233 -19.51 -5.57 -8.47
CA GLN A 233 -20.32 -6.65 -9.04
C GLN A 233 -21.49 -7.05 -8.15
N GLU A 234 -21.41 -6.89 -6.83
CA GLU A 234 -22.54 -7.15 -5.93
C GLU A 234 -23.66 -6.14 -6.13
N HIS A 235 -23.33 -4.87 -6.36
CA HIS A 235 -24.32 -3.78 -6.40
C HIS A 235 -24.71 -3.31 -7.81
N PHE A 236 -23.85 -3.49 -8.81
CA PHE A 236 -24.04 -2.94 -10.16
C PHE A 236 -23.84 -4.00 -11.24
N PHE A 237 -24.57 -3.82 -12.34
CA PHE A 237 -24.36 -4.56 -13.58
C PHE A 237 -23.51 -3.73 -14.54
N ILE A 238 -22.21 -4.06 -14.63
CA ILE A 238 -21.22 -3.38 -15.48
C ILE A 238 -20.60 -4.40 -16.43
N GLU A 239 -20.74 -4.18 -17.74
CA GLU A 239 -20.16 -5.07 -18.74
C GLU A 239 -18.64 -4.93 -18.80
N LYS A 240 -17.94 -6.08 -18.83
CA LYS A 240 -16.48 -6.17 -18.96
C LYS A 240 -15.71 -5.33 -17.91
N LEU A 241 -16.23 -5.26 -16.68
CA LEU A 241 -15.64 -4.47 -15.59
C LEU A 241 -14.14 -4.76 -15.38
N GLU A 242 -13.73 -6.03 -15.38
CA GLU A 242 -12.33 -6.42 -15.19
C GLU A 242 -11.40 -5.86 -16.28
N SER A 243 -11.88 -5.79 -17.53
CA SER A 243 -11.13 -5.21 -18.64
C SER A 243 -10.98 -3.69 -18.48
N LYS A 244 -12.01 -3.02 -17.96
CA LYS A 244 -11.99 -1.56 -17.73
C LYS A 244 -11.06 -1.16 -16.59
N VAL A 245 -11.02 -1.97 -15.52
CA VAL A 245 -10.13 -1.73 -14.38
C VAL A 245 -8.63 -1.88 -14.74
N ARG A 246 -8.29 -2.65 -15.78
CA ARG A 246 -6.90 -2.81 -16.26
C ARG A 246 -6.40 -1.65 -17.14
N VAL A 247 -7.31 -0.80 -17.63
CA VAL A 247 -7.00 0.31 -18.55
C VAL A 247 -6.85 1.64 -17.81
N LEU A 248 -7.33 1.70 -16.57
CA LEU A 248 -7.08 2.79 -15.61
C LEU A 248 -5.76 2.56 -14.87
#